data_AF-A0A0J7NAX8-F1
#
_entry.id   AF-A0A0J7NAX8-F1
#
_cell.length_a   1.000
_cell.length_b   1.000
_cell.length_c   1.000
_cell.angle_alpha   90.00
_cell.angle_beta   90.00
_cell.angle_gamma   90.00
#
_symmetry.space_group_name_H-M   'P 1'
#
loop_
_entity.id
_entity.type
_entity.pdbx_description
1 polymer ?
#
loop_
_entity_poly.entity_id
_entity_poly.type
_entity_poly.pdbx_seq_one_letter_code
_entity_poly.pdbx_strand_id
1 'polypeptide(L)'
;MTKKARKALEKEQAATAAAEAEKIRKPIEVHFEELELTVKMPLDIDCYCMAIRTLWLKYDHYSDYAISYVAPRLPDEYENIYTIGPFRAEKRYRDPTGRLDPRTSLPSVDNHSATDNEPTHILYNYILFIYLPCKYYRRFHLCDLDSSDFLTFCQNEYDAKLKIREEQVEGRRLRLEEKKAILERMENPPVQVPAKPERKGKQQKKPGVSGAKRPEPEQEAEQLSYLPTPDEIVLQREDEMRKEIRKLLFTRCEKTEINLRKYRILGGVLHIDLVYQPPQPKDMSRDIMLTTLQIPKKLKFVPFCKPYKAPPPAPDSERTPEVIEAEMKALETAMEELVLVTLKLPSSIIWFEPPLVAHWIPEKKLWSTQDVHDIKYNEEKQTITFRTGRLGVHGLAALKFVNIPFQSWELKPEMGRKACGGVVLNISGAIIQAEFIVRVFNSMNYI
;
A
#
# COMPACT_ATOMS: atom_id res chain seq x y z
N MET A 1 -52.86 42.29 -31.30
CA MET A 1 -52.31 40.96 -30.91
C MET A 1 -53.34 40.23 -30.06
N THR A 2 -53.60 38.95 -30.36
CA THR A 2 -54.49 38.12 -29.53
C THR A 2 -53.84 37.86 -28.17
N LYS A 3 -54.65 37.69 -27.12
CA LYS A 3 -54.18 37.41 -25.74
C LYS A 3 -53.21 36.21 -25.67
N LYS A 4 -53.34 35.27 -26.60
CA LYS A 4 -52.46 34.11 -26.80
C LYS A 4 -51.07 34.48 -27.33
N ALA A 5 -50.97 35.42 -28.28
CA ALA A 5 -49.69 35.88 -28.83
C ALA A 5 -48.86 36.65 -27.80
N ARG A 6 -49.50 37.47 -26.95
CA ARG A 6 -48.83 38.20 -25.86
C ARG A 6 -48.26 37.25 -24.79
N LYS A 7 -49.01 36.22 -24.41
CA LYS A 7 -48.56 35.20 -23.44
C LYS A 7 -47.40 34.35 -23.98
N ALA A 8 -47.35 34.12 -25.30
CA ALA A 8 -46.23 33.43 -25.94
C ALA A 8 -44.96 34.29 -25.91
N LEU A 9 -45.08 35.58 -26.24
CA LEU A 9 -43.96 36.53 -26.19
C LEU A 9 -43.42 36.72 -24.76
N GLU A 10 -44.29 36.81 -23.76
CA GLU A 10 -43.89 36.90 -22.34
C GLU A 10 -43.18 35.61 -21.87
N LYS A 11 -43.62 34.44 -22.33
CA LYS A 11 -42.95 33.15 -22.02
C LYS A 11 -41.58 33.04 -22.69
N GLU A 12 -41.46 33.53 -23.92
CA GLU A 12 -40.21 33.55 -24.67
C GLU A 12 -39.21 34.52 -24.01
N GLN A 13 -39.63 35.74 -23.67
CA GLN A 13 -38.81 36.71 -22.94
C GLN A 13 -38.39 36.21 -21.56
N ALA A 14 -39.28 35.53 -20.83
CA ALA A 14 -38.94 34.90 -19.55
C ALA A 14 -37.93 33.75 -19.71
N ALA A 15 -38.03 32.97 -20.79
CA ALA A 15 -37.05 31.91 -21.10
C ALA A 15 -35.69 32.49 -21.49
N THR A 16 -35.66 33.57 -22.27
CA THR A 16 -34.42 34.27 -22.63
C THR A 16 -33.76 34.89 -21.39
N ALA A 17 -34.54 35.55 -20.53
CA ALA A 17 -34.03 36.12 -19.28
C ALA A 17 -33.54 35.04 -18.30
N ALA A 18 -34.20 33.89 -18.23
CA ALA A 18 -33.75 32.75 -17.42
C ALA A 18 -32.43 32.16 -17.95
N ALA A 19 -32.28 31.99 -19.27
CA ALA A 19 -31.05 31.52 -19.90
C ALA A 19 -29.88 32.51 -19.73
N GLU A 20 -30.17 33.81 -19.74
CA GLU A 20 -29.19 34.87 -19.48
C GLU A 20 -28.79 34.91 -18.00
N ALA A 21 -29.74 34.75 -17.08
CA ALA A 21 -29.46 34.63 -15.65
C ALA A 21 -28.63 33.38 -15.31
N GLU A 22 -28.88 32.26 -15.99
CA GLU A 22 -28.11 31.02 -15.86
C GLU A 22 -26.66 31.20 -16.35
N LYS A 23 -26.45 31.96 -17.43
CA LYS A 23 -25.11 32.37 -17.90
C LYS A 23 -24.35 33.27 -16.92
N ILE A 24 -25.03 33.99 -16.02
CA ILE A 24 -24.43 34.95 -15.08
C ILE A 24 -24.13 34.31 -13.71
N ARG A 25 -24.68 33.12 -13.44
CA ARG A 25 -24.47 32.45 -12.14
C ARG A 25 -22.99 32.08 -11.99
N LYS A 26 -22.34 32.62 -10.95
CA LYS A 26 -20.96 32.30 -10.61
C LYS A 26 -20.93 31.11 -9.64
N PRO A 27 -19.93 30.21 -9.77
CA PRO A 27 -19.77 29.11 -8.83
C PRO A 27 -19.40 29.67 -7.46
N ILE A 28 -19.89 29.02 -6.41
CA ILE A 28 -19.59 29.41 -5.03
C ILE A 28 -18.20 28.92 -4.70
N GLU A 29 -17.30 29.84 -4.38
CA GLU A 29 -15.92 29.56 -4.00
C GLU A 29 -15.67 30.09 -2.60
N VAL A 30 -15.20 29.22 -1.71
CA VAL A 30 -14.91 29.55 -0.32
C VAL A 30 -13.45 29.25 -0.03
N HIS A 31 -12.74 30.24 0.47
CA HIS A 31 -11.35 30.14 0.90
C HIS A 31 -11.28 30.10 2.44
N PHE A 32 -10.61 29.09 2.97
CA PHE A 32 -10.35 28.88 4.38
C PHE A 32 -8.87 29.20 4.66
N GLU A 33 -8.62 30.41 5.17
CA GLU A 33 -7.26 30.92 5.40
C GLU A 33 -6.45 30.06 6.36
N GLU A 34 -7.05 29.62 7.48
CA GLU A 34 -6.37 28.81 8.51
C GLU A 34 -5.87 27.45 8.00
N LEU A 35 -6.57 26.88 7.01
CA LEU A 35 -6.22 25.57 6.42
C LEU A 35 -5.53 25.72 5.06
N GLU A 36 -5.35 26.95 4.56
CA GLU A 36 -4.91 27.24 3.21
C GLU A 36 -5.65 26.37 2.15
N LEU A 37 -6.97 26.29 2.33
CA LEU A 37 -7.86 25.40 1.58
C LEU A 37 -8.89 26.23 0.81
N THR A 38 -9.07 25.93 -0.46
CA THR A 38 -10.13 26.51 -1.30
C THR A 38 -11.08 25.41 -1.76
N VAL A 39 -12.37 25.60 -1.53
CA VAL A 39 -13.44 24.71 -1.98
C VAL A 39 -14.33 25.47 -2.95
N LYS A 40 -14.39 25.00 -4.19
CA LYS A 40 -15.25 25.55 -5.25
C LYS A 40 -16.36 24.57 -5.56
N MET A 41 -17.59 25.01 -5.31
CA MET A 41 -18.80 24.24 -5.53
C MET A 41 -19.25 24.31 -7.00
N PRO A 42 -19.85 23.23 -7.51
CA PRO A 42 -20.56 23.19 -8.79
C PRO A 42 -21.66 24.25 -8.90
N LEU A 43 -21.92 24.71 -10.14
CA LEU A 43 -22.91 25.76 -10.44
C LEU A 43 -24.36 25.36 -10.13
N ASP A 44 -24.67 24.07 -10.21
CA ASP A 44 -26.01 23.53 -9.99
C ASP A 44 -26.41 23.51 -8.51
N ILE A 45 -25.46 23.67 -7.59
CA ILE A 45 -25.73 23.67 -6.16
C ILE A 45 -25.97 25.10 -5.68
N ASP A 46 -27.14 25.32 -5.08
CA ASP A 46 -27.42 26.53 -4.33
C ASP A 46 -27.06 26.31 -2.85
N CYS A 47 -26.05 27.03 -2.34
CA CYS A 47 -25.66 26.96 -0.93
C CYS A 47 -26.40 27.99 -0.05
N TYR A 48 -27.49 28.62 -0.52
CA TYR A 48 -28.19 29.69 0.21
C TYR A 48 -28.58 29.34 1.67
N CYS A 49 -28.94 28.07 1.94
CA CYS A 49 -29.29 27.57 3.28
C CYS A 49 -28.28 26.53 3.81
N MET A 50 -27.05 26.56 3.32
CA MET A 50 -26.03 25.57 3.65
C MET A 50 -24.75 26.26 4.08
N ALA A 51 -23.95 25.58 4.89
CA ALA A 51 -22.60 26.00 5.23
C ALA A 51 -21.62 24.90 4.84
N ILE A 52 -20.48 25.31 4.29
CA ILE A 52 -19.34 24.42 4.06
C ILE A 52 -18.51 24.43 5.33
N ARG A 53 -18.32 23.27 5.94
CA ARG A 53 -17.48 23.08 7.11
C ARG A 53 -16.24 22.30 6.72
N THR A 54 -15.08 22.83 7.07
CA THR A 54 -13.80 22.14 6.87
C THR A 54 -13.11 21.94 8.22
N LEU A 55 -12.42 20.81 8.36
CA LEU A 55 -11.66 20.49 9.57
C LEU A 55 -10.47 19.60 9.19
N TRP A 56 -9.27 19.99 9.59
CA TRP A 56 -8.08 19.17 9.42
C TRP A 56 -7.67 18.53 10.75
N LEU A 57 -7.77 17.21 10.83
CA LEU A 57 -7.29 16.42 11.97
C LEU A 57 -5.87 15.95 11.69
N LYS A 58 -4.95 16.17 12.63
CA LYS A 58 -3.55 15.72 12.49
C LYS A 58 -3.40 14.19 12.51
N TYR A 59 -4.38 13.50 13.09
CA TYR A 59 -4.35 12.05 13.28
C TYR A 59 -5.37 11.37 12.39
N ASP A 60 -4.99 10.19 11.90
CA ASP A 60 -5.88 9.29 11.19
C ASP A 60 -6.53 8.33 12.17
N HIS A 61 -7.82 8.51 12.41
CA HIS A 61 -8.65 7.64 13.25
C HIS A 61 -9.46 6.62 12.44
N TYR A 62 -9.32 6.61 11.11
CA TYR A 62 -10.16 5.81 10.21
C TYR A 62 -9.45 4.56 9.72
N SER A 63 -8.15 4.65 9.42
CA SER A 63 -7.39 3.50 8.91
C SER A 63 -7.45 2.28 9.82
N ASP A 64 -7.49 2.45 11.14
CA ASP A 64 -7.57 1.31 12.08
C ASP A 64 -8.87 0.50 11.93
N TYR A 65 -9.94 1.11 11.42
CA TYR A 65 -11.22 0.45 11.16
C TYR A 65 -11.26 -0.25 9.80
N ALA A 66 -10.26 -0.04 8.95
CA ALA A 66 -10.25 -0.56 7.60
C ALA A 66 -9.84 -2.03 7.56
N ILE A 67 -10.54 -2.81 6.73
CA ILE A 67 -10.30 -4.25 6.59
C ILE A 67 -8.86 -4.52 6.09
N SER A 68 -8.35 -3.70 5.18
CA SER A 68 -7.00 -3.83 4.62
C SER A 68 -5.89 -3.37 5.55
N TYR A 69 -6.20 -2.83 6.73
CA TYR A 69 -5.19 -2.36 7.69
C TYR A 69 -4.49 -3.52 8.40
N VAL A 70 -5.29 -4.44 8.95
CA VAL A 70 -4.81 -5.55 9.79
C VAL A 70 -4.26 -6.67 8.91
N ALA A 71 -3.09 -7.20 9.29
CA ALA A 71 -2.54 -8.38 8.63
C ALA A 71 -3.45 -9.60 8.89
N PRO A 72 -3.73 -10.44 7.88
CA PRO A 72 -4.24 -11.78 8.16
C PRO A 72 -3.29 -12.50 9.13
N ARG A 73 -3.86 -13.23 10.10
CA ARG A 73 -3.04 -14.05 11.00
C ARG A 73 -2.40 -15.18 10.21
N LEU A 74 -1.11 -15.37 10.41
CA LEU A 74 -0.39 -16.52 9.89
C LEU A 74 -0.60 -17.71 10.83
N PRO A 75 -0.64 -18.94 10.30
CA PRO A 75 -0.51 -20.14 11.13
C PRO A 75 0.76 -20.09 11.97
N ASP A 76 0.71 -20.65 13.18
CA ASP A 76 1.80 -20.67 14.16
C ASP A 76 3.13 -21.18 13.58
N GLU A 77 3.05 -22.11 12.62
CA GLU A 77 4.18 -22.67 11.86
C GLU A 77 5.00 -21.59 11.11
N TYR A 78 4.35 -20.50 10.69
CA TYR A 78 4.99 -19.38 9.99
C TYR A 78 5.14 -18.12 10.86
N GLU A 79 4.49 -18.04 12.01
CA GLU A 79 4.48 -16.85 12.88
C GLU A 79 5.86 -16.60 13.51
N ASN A 80 6.58 -17.66 13.89
CA ASN A 80 7.92 -17.58 14.47
C ASN A 80 8.98 -17.01 13.52
N ILE A 81 8.77 -17.11 12.20
CA ILE A 81 9.77 -16.66 11.20
C ILE A 81 9.81 -15.13 11.10
N TYR A 82 8.68 -14.45 11.32
CA TYR A 82 8.60 -12.99 11.34
C TYR A 82 8.71 -12.38 12.73
N THR A 83 8.56 -13.20 13.78
CA THR A 83 8.81 -12.76 15.16
C THR A 83 10.31 -12.64 15.44
N ILE A 84 11.15 -13.31 14.63
CA ILE A 84 12.63 -13.25 14.67
C ILE A 84 13.14 -12.05 13.83
N GLY A 85 12.60 -10.87 14.15
CA GLY A 85 13.14 -9.56 13.77
C GLY A 85 12.15 -8.39 13.88
N PRO A 86 12.47 -7.31 14.63
CA PRO A 86 13.07 -7.24 15.96
C PRO A 86 11.98 -6.98 17.04
N PHE A 87 12.27 -7.42 18.27
CA PHE A 87 11.70 -6.94 19.54
C PHE A 87 10.26 -6.36 19.52
N ARG A 88 9.31 -7.17 19.99
CA ARG A 88 8.21 -6.63 20.79
C ARG A 88 8.84 -6.12 22.09
N ALA A 89 9.13 -4.82 22.16
CA ALA A 89 9.59 -4.18 23.39
C ALA A 89 8.46 -4.19 24.43
N GLU A 90 8.23 -5.32 25.09
CA GLU A 90 7.61 -5.32 26.40
C GLU A 90 8.60 -4.67 27.35
N LYS A 91 8.32 -3.42 27.74
CA LYS A 91 9.01 -2.75 28.84
C LYS A 91 8.87 -3.61 30.10
N ARG A 92 9.82 -4.49 30.37
CA ARG A 92 10.04 -5.03 31.70
C ARG A 92 10.89 -4.01 32.45
N TYR A 93 10.24 -3.09 33.17
CA TYR A 93 10.95 -2.30 34.17
C TYR A 93 11.47 -3.28 35.22
N ARG A 94 12.79 -3.44 35.27
CA ARG A 94 13.47 -4.05 36.40
C ARG A 94 13.84 -2.89 37.33
N ASP A 95 13.14 -2.76 38.45
CA ASP A 95 13.59 -1.89 39.53
C ASP A 95 15.01 -2.31 39.96
N PRO A 96 15.92 -1.37 40.31
CA PRO A 96 17.29 -1.67 40.75
C PRO A 96 17.42 -2.66 41.91
N THR A 97 16.32 -3.09 42.54
CA THR A 97 16.29 -4.07 43.63
C THR A 97 15.92 -5.51 43.25
N GLY A 98 15.66 -5.81 41.97
CA GLY A 98 15.65 -7.20 41.46
C GLY A 98 14.46 -8.10 41.87
N ARG A 99 13.29 -7.56 42.20
CA ARG A 99 12.04 -8.34 42.31
C ARG A 99 11.08 -8.06 41.14
N LEU A 100 10.46 -9.12 40.62
CA LEU A 100 9.37 -9.06 39.64
C LEU A 100 8.07 -8.62 40.32
N ASP A 101 7.38 -7.62 39.77
CA ASP A 101 6.08 -7.14 40.24
C ASP A 101 4.95 -8.06 39.72
N PRO A 102 4.14 -8.70 40.59
CA PRO A 102 3.10 -9.63 40.18
C PRO A 102 1.80 -8.88 39.85
N ARG A 103 1.74 -8.19 38.70
CA ARG A 103 0.46 -7.68 38.15
C ARG A 103 0.42 -7.78 36.62
N THR A 104 0.37 -9.02 36.13
CA THR A 104 -0.18 -9.35 34.80
C THR A 104 -1.38 -10.27 34.99
N SER A 105 -2.47 -9.71 35.49
CA SER A 105 -3.80 -10.30 35.37
C SER A 105 -4.69 -9.30 34.64
N LEU A 106 -5.18 -9.72 33.46
CA LEU A 106 -6.15 -9.04 32.62
C LEU A 106 -7.33 -8.47 33.45
N PRO A 107 -7.80 -7.24 33.24
CA PRO A 107 -9.10 -6.84 33.76
C PRO A 107 -10.20 -7.45 32.89
N SER A 108 -11.09 -8.18 33.55
CA SER A 108 -12.40 -8.59 33.08
C SER A 108 -13.30 -7.38 32.77
N VAL A 109 -14.17 -7.57 31.78
CA VAL A 109 -15.24 -6.68 31.36
C VAL A 109 -16.17 -6.39 32.54
N ASP A 110 -16.41 -5.11 32.85
CA ASP A 110 -17.67 -4.66 33.45
C ASP A 110 -17.99 -3.20 33.08
N ASN A 111 -19.27 -2.99 32.75
CA ASN A 111 -19.88 -1.71 32.42
C ASN A 111 -19.97 -0.81 33.67
N HIS A 112 -19.73 0.50 33.54
CA HIS A 112 -20.63 1.60 33.99
C HIS A 112 -20.01 3.01 33.84
N SER A 113 -20.87 3.94 33.37
CA SER A 113 -20.93 5.40 33.57
C SER A 113 -19.72 6.32 33.30
N ALA A 114 -20.03 7.36 32.51
CA ALA A 114 -19.21 8.50 32.14
C ALA A 114 -18.82 9.41 33.31
N THR A 115 -17.60 9.94 33.26
CA THR A 115 -17.27 11.33 33.60
C THR A 115 -16.02 11.76 32.84
N ASP A 116 -16.07 12.99 32.33
CA ASP A 116 -15.00 13.71 31.64
C ASP A 116 -13.65 13.66 32.37
N ASN A 117 -12.58 13.37 31.63
CA ASN A 117 -11.24 13.92 31.85
C ASN A 117 -10.40 13.75 30.58
N GLU A 118 -9.73 14.83 30.20
CA GLU A 118 -8.87 14.97 29.02
C GLU A 118 -7.79 13.87 28.91
N PRO A 119 -7.45 13.38 27.70
CA PRO A 119 -6.28 12.54 27.54
C PRO A 119 -5.05 13.41 27.32
N THR A 120 -4.25 13.52 28.38
CA THR A 120 -2.85 13.94 28.36
C THR A 120 -2.04 13.14 27.33
N HIS A 121 -1.33 13.87 26.47
CA HIS A 121 -0.16 13.51 25.66
C HIS A 121 0.34 12.05 25.75
N ILE A 122 -0.03 11.23 24.76
CA ILE A 122 0.65 9.96 24.50
C ILE A 122 1.61 10.17 23.33
N LEU A 123 2.89 10.39 23.66
CA LEU A 123 4.00 10.38 22.72
C LEU A 123 4.23 8.94 22.23
N TYR A 124 3.70 8.60 21.07
CA TYR A 124 4.09 7.39 20.36
C TYR A 124 5.43 7.64 19.65
N ASN A 125 6.50 7.09 20.23
CA ASN A 125 7.80 6.99 19.59
C ASN A 125 7.70 6.01 18.42
N TYR A 126 7.86 6.52 17.20
CA TYR A 126 7.88 5.73 15.98
C TYR A 126 9.24 5.04 15.84
N ILE A 127 9.24 3.71 15.98
CA ILE A 127 10.40 2.85 15.70
C ILE A 127 10.45 2.62 14.18
N LEU A 128 11.59 2.98 13.59
CA LEU A 128 11.92 2.81 12.18
C LEU A 128 12.26 1.33 11.91
N PHE A 129 11.42 0.63 11.15
CA PHE A 129 11.70 -0.74 10.73
C PHE A 129 12.51 -0.74 9.42
N ILE A 130 13.75 -1.24 9.50
CA ILE A 130 14.65 -1.41 8.36
C ILE A 130 14.33 -2.76 7.69
N TYR A 131 13.96 -2.74 6.41
CA TYR A 131 13.85 -3.94 5.58
C TYR A 131 14.95 -3.92 4.52
N LEU A 132 15.68 -5.02 4.36
CA LEU A 132 16.70 -5.23 3.33
C LEU A 132 16.32 -6.46 2.50
N PRO A 133 16.46 -6.52 1.15
CA PRO A 133 16.09 -7.62 0.30
C PRO A 133 17.39 -8.04 -0.41
N CYS A 134 18.32 -8.61 0.36
CA CYS A 134 19.61 -8.97 -0.17
C CYS A 134 19.64 -10.48 -0.39
N LYS A 135 20.08 -10.95 -1.56
CA LYS A 135 20.21 -12.38 -1.92
C LYS A 135 21.13 -13.21 -1.00
N TYR A 136 21.64 -12.62 0.09
CA TYR A 136 22.52 -13.20 1.11
C TYR A 136 21.88 -13.17 2.53
N TYR A 137 20.57 -13.46 2.62
CA TYR A 137 19.74 -13.33 3.84
C TYR A 137 20.26 -14.05 5.09
N ARG A 138 20.93 -15.21 4.97
CA ARG A 138 21.32 -16.00 6.15
C ARG A 138 22.33 -15.31 7.06
N ARG A 139 23.30 -14.60 6.50
CA ARG A 139 24.42 -14.05 7.28
C ARG A 139 24.05 -12.78 8.07
N PHE A 140 22.98 -12.08 7.68
CA PHE A 140 22.55 -10.84 8.32
C PHE A 140 21.54 -11.04 9.46
N HIS A 141 20.60 -11.99 9.36
CA HIS A 141 19.70 -12.33 10.50
C HIS A 141 20.47 -12.82 11.73
N LEU A 142 21.60 -13.45 11.49
CA LEU A 142 22.56 -13.94 12.47
C LEU A 142 23.18 -12.79 13.31
N CYS A 143 23.18 -11.54 12.86
CA CYS A 143 23.82 -10.43 13.58
C CYS A 143 22.92 -9.72 14.61
N ASP A 144 21.59 -9.90 14.54
CA ASP A 144 20.60 -9.17 15.35
C ASP A 144 19.82 -10.08 16.33
N LEU A 145 20.28 -11.32 16.51
CA LEU A 145 19.69 -12.29 17.42
C LEU A 145 20.40 -12.25 18.78
N ASP A 146 19.64 -12.34 19.87
CA ASP A 146 20.20 -12.67 21.17
C ASP A 146 21.00 -13.98 21.05
N SER A 147 22.12 -14.11 21.77
CA SER A 147 23.06 -15.21 21.56
C SER A 147 22.44 -16.61 21.76
N SER A 148 21.38 -16.70 22.57
CA SER A 148 20.61 -17.93 22.79
C SER A 148 19.76 -18.32 21.58
N ASP A 149 19.17 -17.35 20.89
CA ASP A 149 18.29 -17.57 19.74
C ASP A 149 19.10 -17.90 18.48
N PHE A 150 20.25 -17.26 18.35
CA PHE A 150 21.23 -17.56 17.30
C PHE A 150 21.73 -19.01 17.36
N LEU A 151 22.11 -19.46 18.56
CA LEU A 151 22.66 -20.81 18.75
C LEU A 151 21.60 -21.86 18.42
N THR A 152 20.36 -21.64 18.89
CA THR A 152 19.22 -22.50 18.61
C THR A 152 18.92 -22.55 17.11
N PHE A 153 18.96 -21.40 16.42
CA PHE A 153 18.82 -21.35 14.97
C PHE A 153 19.91 -22.14 14.23
N CYS A 154 21.18 -21.93 14.58
CA CYS A 154 22.31 -22.63 13.97
C CYS A 154 22.21 -24.15 14.17
N GLN A 155 21.78 -24.58 15.36
CA GLN A 155 21.61 -25.98 15.68
C GLN A 155 20.46 -26.61 14.88
N ASN A 156 19.31 -25.92 14.78
CA ASN A 156 18.19 -26.38 13.95
C ASN A 156 18.56 -26.48 12.46
N GLU A 157 19.32 -25.51 11.94
CA GLU A 157 19.80 -25.54 10.55
C GLU A 157 20.77 -26.70 10.31
N TYR A 158 21.68 -26.94 11.26
CA TYR A 158 22.62 -28.06 11.20
C TYR A 158 21.90 -29.41 11.19
N ASP A 159 20.95 -29.60 12.11
CA ASP A 159 20.16 -30.83 12.22
C ASP A 159 19.31 -31.08 10.97
N ALA A 160 18.71 -30.02 10.40
CA ALA A 160 17.98 -30.11 9.15
C ALA A 160 18.88 -30.55 7.97
N LYS A 161 20.09 -29.99 7.86
CA LYS A 161 21.06 -30.41 6.83
C LYS A 161 21.54 -31.85 7.04
N LEU A 162 21.65 -32.29 8.29
CA LEU A 162 22.06 -33.64 8.64
C LEU A 162 20.99 -34.65 8.21
N LYS A 163 19.71 -34.39 8.51
CA LYS A 163 18.57 -35.19 8.04
C LYS A 163 18.53 -35.29 6.51
N ILE A 164 18.70 -34.17 5.80
CA ILE A 164 18.75 -34.18 4.33
C ILE A 164 19.92 -35.03 3.81
N ARG A 165 21.09 -34.97 4.47
CA ARG A 165 22.23 -35.81 4.10
C ARG A 165 21.93 -37.29 4.31
N GLU A 166 21.27 -37.67 5.40
CA GLU A 166 20.83 -39.04 5.71
C GLU A 166 19.84 -39.55 4.65
N GLU A 167 18.80 -38.76 4.33
CA GLU A 167 17.83 -39.07 3.27
C GLU A 167 18.49 -39.27 1.89
N GLN A 168 19.60 -38.57 1.64
CA GLN A 168 20.35 -38.64 0.38
C GLN A 168 21.42 -39.74 0.33
N VAL A 169 21.66 -40.51 1.41
CA VAL A 169 22.76 -41.50 1.47
C VAL A 169 22.67 -42.53 0.34
N GLU A 170 21.51 -43.14 0.16
CA GLU A 170 21.30 -44.17 -0.88
C GLU A 170 21.45 -43.59 -2.29
N GLY A 171 20.93 -42.37 -2.51
CA GLY A 171 21.09 -41.67 -3.78
C GLY A 171 22.55 -41.33 -4.07
N ARG A 172 23.31 -40.90 -3.06
CA ARG A 172 24.75 -40.61 -3.21
C ARG A 172 25.55 -41.90 -3.46
N ARG A 173 25.16 -43.02 -2.83
CA ARG A 173 25.78 -44.34 -3.04
C ARG A 173 25.61 -44.81 -4.48
N LEU A 174 24.38 -44.80 -5.01
CA LEU A 174 24.10 -45.21 -6.39
C LEU A 174 24.86 -44.35 -7.43
N ARG A 175 25.02 -43.05 -7.19
CA ARG A 175 25.82 -42.17 -8.07
C ARG A 175 27.31 -42.48 -8.04
N LEU A 176 27.82 -42.89 -6.87
CA LEU A 176 29.22 -43.29 -6.73
C LEU A 176 29.46 -44.62 -7.45
N GLU A 177 28.51 -45.56 -7.36
CA GLU A 177 28.51 -46.83 -8.09
C GLU A 177 28.41 -46.60 -9.61
N GLU A 178 27.54 -45.72 -10.09
CA GLU A 178 27.45 -45.33 -11.51
C GLU A 178 28.77 -44.71 -12.00
N LYS A 179 29.32 -43.72 -11.26
CA LYS A 179 30.61 -43.11 -11.61
C LYS A 179 31.74 -44.12 -11.63
N LYS A 180 31.72 -45.09 -10.71
CA LYS A 180 32.69 -46.19 -10.65
C LYS A 180 32.53 -47.13 -11.84
N ALA A 181 31.31 -47.48 -12.22
CA ALA A 181 31.03 -48.30 -13.40
C ALA A 181 31.44 -47.59 -14.71
N ILE A 182 31.23 -46.28 -14.81
CA ILE A 182 31.71 -45.47 -15.94
C ILE A 182 33.24 -45.47 -16.00
N LEU A 183 33.92 -45.23 -14.87
CA LEU A 183 35.38 -45.30 -14.78
C LEU A 183 35.92 -46.68 -15.16
N GLU A 184 35.31 -47.75 -14.66
CA GLU A 184 35.66 -49.13 -14.98
C GLU A 184 35.48 -49.43 -16.47
N ARG A 185 34.44 -48.87 -17.11
CA ARG A 185 34.21 -48.98 -18.56
C ARG A 185 35.20 -48.16 -19.39
N MET A 186 35.74 -47.07 -18.84
CA MET A 186 36.83 -46.29 -19.45
C MET A 186 38.19 -46.97 -19.30
N GLU A 187 38.42 -47.65 -18.17
CA GLU A 187 39.67 -48.37 -17.87
C GLU A 187 39.73 -49.72 -18.60
N ASN A 188 38.60 -50.41 -18.74
CA ASN A 188 38.44 -51.64 -19.52
C ASN A 188 37.48 -51.42 -20.71
N PRO A 189 37.95 -50.76 -21.79
CA PRO A 189 37.13 -50.64 -22.99
C PRO A 189 36.78 -52.04 -23.52
N PRO A 190 35.52 -52.30 -23.91
CA PRO A 190 35.12 -53.60 -24.40
C PRO A 190 35.97 -53.98 -25.62
N VAL A 191 36.60 -55.16 -25.57
CA VAL A 191 37.37 -55.71 -26.69
C VAL A 191 36.42 -55.92 -27.86
N GLN A 192 36.59 -55.12 -28.93
CA GLN A 192 35.92 -55.38 -30.20
C GLN A 192 36.34 -56.76 -30.70
N VAL A 193 35.43 -57.73 -30.64
CA VAL A 193 35.69 -59.09 -31.14
C VAL A 193 35.72 -59.05 -32.67
N PRO A 194 36.81 -59.48 -33.33
CA PRO A 194 36.88 -59.50 -34.79
C PRO A 194 36.03 -60.66 -35.33
N ALA A 195 35.04 -60.34 -36.17
CA ALA A 195 34.21 -61.31 -36.86
C ALA A 195 35.06 -62.19 -37.80
N LYS A 196 34.98 -63.52 -37.65
CA LYS A 196 35.60 -64.48 -38.55
C LYS A 196 34.94 -64.47 -39.95
N PRO A 197 35.70 -64.70 -41.03
CA PRO A 197 35.18 -64.67 -42.39
C PRO A 197 34.74 -66.05 -42.86
N GLU A 198 33.52 -66.19 -43.39
CA GLU A 198 33.14 -67.35 -44.21
C GLU A 198 32.74 -66.96 -45.63
N ARG A 199 33.22 -67.79 -46.57
CA ARG A 199 33.32 -67.58 -48.02
C ARG A 199 32.00 -67.87 -48.74
N LYS A 200 31.84 -67.13 -49.85
CA LYS A 200 30.71 -67.01 -50.78
C LYS A 200 30.41 -68.27 -51.63
N GLY A 201 29.11 -68.49 -51.88
CA GLY A 201 28.55 -69.18 -53.04
C GLY A 201 27.45 -68.34 -53.71
N LYS A 202 27.63 -67.98 -54.99
CA LYS A 202 26.90 -67.01 -55.82
C LYS A 202 25.45 -67.40 -56.19
N GLN A 203 24.55 -66.41 -56.30
CA GLN A 203 23.94 -65.98 -57.58
C GLN A 203 23.31 -64.56 -57.50
N GLN A 204 23.56 -63.77 -58.55
CA GLN A 204 23.11 -62.39 -58.82
C GLN A 204 21.68 -62.42 -59.44
N LYS A 205 20.77 -61.43 -59.34
CA LYS A 205 20.85 -60.01 -59.77
C LYS A 205 19.64 -59.20 -59.22
N LYS A 206 19.89 -57.91 -58.93
CA LYS A 206 19.09 -56.79 -58.31
C LYS A 206 17.96 -56.21 -59.21
N PRO A 207 17.25 -55.07 -58.91
CA PRO A 207 17.22 -54.12 -57.74
C PRO A 207 15.78 -53.78 -57.23
N GLY A 208 15.48 -53.09 -56.11
CA GLY A 208 16.26 -52.41 -55.06
C GLY A 208 15.34 -51.68 -54.03
N VAL A 209 15.98 -51.18 -52.96
CA VAL A 209 15.65 -50.04 -52.06
C VAL A 209 14.36 -50.12 -51.22
N SER A 210 14.32 -50.01 -49.89
CA SER A 210 15.29 -49.74 -48.81
C SER A 210 14.69 -50.19 -47.48
N GLY A 211 15.33 -51.13 -46.80
CA GLY A 211 15.07 -51.48 -45.41
C GLY A 211 16.40 -51.73 -44.74
N ALA A 212 16.89 -50.76 -43.98
CA ALA A 212 18.10 -50.90 -43.18
C ALA A 212 17.82 -50.33 -41.79
N LYS A 213 17.33 -51.19 -40.90
CA LYS A 213 17.49 -50.99 -39.46
C LYS A 213 19.00 -50.98 -39.18
N ARG A 214 19.53 -49.78 -38.89
CA ARG A 214 20.79 -49.63 -38.15
C ARG A 214 20.62 -50.38 -36.82
N PRO A 215 21.59 -51.19 -36.37
CA PRO A 215 21.72 -51.45 -34.94
C PRO A 215 21.95 -50.09 -34.27
N GLU A 216 21.08 -49.76 -33.33
CA GLU A 216 21.18 -48.54 -32.52
C GLU A 216 22.57 -48.50 -31.86
N PRO A 217 23.20 -47.32 -31.80
CA PRO A 217 24.41 -47.14 -31.02
C PRO A 217 24.10 -47.46 -29.55
N GLU A 218 25.10 -48.06 -28.90
CA GLU A 218 25.16 -48.39 -27.48
C GLU A 218 24.37 -47.37 -26.63
N GLN A 219 23.44 -47.89 -25.82
CA GLN A 219 22.74 -47.11 -24.80
C GLN A 219 23.76 -46.29 -24.02
N GLU A 220 23.80 -44.97 -24.27
CA GLU A 220 24.32 -44.02 -23.30
C GLU A 220 23.58 -44.33 -22.00
N ALA A 221 24.33 -44.76 -20.98
CA ALA A 221 23.77 -45.03 -19.67
C ALA A 221 22.93 -43.81 -19.26
N GLU A 222 21.65 -44.03 -18.92
CA GLU A 222 20.77 -42.97 -18.45
C GLU A 222 21.43 -42.29 -17.25
N GLN A 223 22.07 -41.14 -17.49
CA GLN A 223 22.78 -40.38 -16.48
C GLN A 223 21.79 -40.05 -15.35
N LEU A 224 22.10 -40.47 -14.12
CA LEU A 224 21.22 -40.23 -12.97
C LEU A 224 20.88 -38.74 -12.84
N SER A 225 19.60 -38.46 -12.55
CA SER A 225 19.10 -37.09 -12.41
C SER A 225 19.84 -36.33 -11.30
N TYR A 226 20.00 -35.02 -11.53
CA TYR A 226 20.73 -34.12 -10.64
C TYR A 226 20.24 -34.23 -9.19
N LEU A 227 21.18 -34.47 -8.25
CA LEU A 227 20.88 -34.44 -6.83
C LEU A 227 21.12 -33.02 -6.30
N PRO A 228 20.07 -32.32 -5.84
CA PRO A 228 20.27 -31.01 -5.25
C PRO A 228 21.04 -31.10 -3.94
N THR A 229 21.90 -30.12 -3.69
CA THR A 229 22.69 -30.01 -2.45
C THR A 229 21.74 -29.77 -1.26
N PRO A 230 22.08 -30.19 -0.02
CA PRO A 230 21.27 -29.85 1.15
C PRO A 230 20.95 -28.36 1.29
N ASP A 231 21.90 -27.47 0.95
CA ASP A 231 21.66 -26.03 0.94
C ASP A 231 20.64 -25.60 -0.13
N GLU A 232 20.66 -26.21 -1.32
CA GLU A 232 19.68 -25.94 -2.37
C GLU A 232 18.28 -26.42 -1.98
N ILE A 233 18.16 -27.59 -1.33
CA ILE A 233 16.88 -28.10 -0.82
C ILE A 233 16.32 -27.14 0.23
N VAL A 234 17.15 -26.66 1.16
CA VAL A 234 16.66 -25.71 2.17
C VAL A 234 16.26 -24.39 1.53
N LEU A 235 17.01 -23.88 0.55
CA LEU A 235 16.64 -22.66 -0.19
C LEU A 235 15.32 -22.83 -0.95
N GLN A 236 15.10 -23.97 -1.60
CA GLN A 236 13.84 -24.28 -2.29
C GLN A 236 12.66 -24.30 -1.30
N ARG A 237 12.80 -24.98 -0.16
CA ARG A 237 11.78 -25.01 0.89
C ARG A 237 11.48 -23.62 1.44
N GLU A 238 12.51 -22.81 1.70
CA GLU A 238 12.34 -21.41 2.12
C GLU A 238 11.60 -20.58 1.07
N ASP A 239 11.90 -20.75 -0.22
CA ASP A 239 11.23 -20.04 -1.30
C ASP A 239 9.77 -20.48 -1.50
N GLU A 240 9.48 -21.77 -1.35
CA GLU A 240 8.11 -22.31 -1.34
C GLU A 240 7.30 -21.77 -0.17
N MET A 241 7.88 -21.79 1.03
CA MET A 241 7.31 -21.19 2.23
C MET A 241 7.06 -19.69 2.05
N ARG A 242 8.00 -18.93 1.50
CA ARG A 242 7.81 -17.50 1.16
C ARG A 242 6.68 -17.29 0.15
N LYS A 243 6.48 -18.21 -0.80
CA LYS A 243 5.35 -18.15 -1.75
C LYS A 243 4.04 -18.42 -1.02
N GLU A 244 4.00 -19.39 -0.12
CA GLU A 244 2.83 -19.72 0.69
C GLU A 244 2.43 -18.59 1.63
N ILE A 245 3.38 -18.04 2.39
CA ILE A 245 3.17 -16.86 3.24
C ILE A 245 2.64 -15.69 2.40
N ARG A 246 3.21 -15.42 1.22
CA ARG A 246 2.70 -14.35 0.34
C ARG A 246 1.26 -14.58 -0.10
N LYS A 247 0.85 -15.84 -0.29
CA LYS A 247 -0.55 -16.19 -0.58
C LYS A 247 -1.44 -16.00 0.65
N LEU A 248 -0.97 -16.35 1.84
CA LEU A 248 -1.73 -16.20 3.10
C LEU A 248 -1.90 -14.74 3.50
N LEU A 249 -0.86 -13.91 3.31
CA LEU A 249 -0.89 -12.47 3.57
C LEU A 249 -1.61 -11.68 2.48
N PHE A 250 -2.02 -12.33 1.38
CA PHE A 250 -2.71 -11.66 0.30
C PHE A 250 -4.06 -11.12 0.76
N THR A 251 -4.26 -9.82 0.59
CA THR A 251 -5.52 -9.14 0.92
C THR A 251 -6.25 -8.81 -0.37
N ARG A 252 -7.48 -9.31 -0.52
CA ARG A 252 -8.35 -8.95 -1.65
C ARG A 252 -8.85 -7.53 -1.43
N CYS A 253 -8.46 -6.61 -2.32
CA CYS A 253 -8.95 -5.22 -2.32
C CYS A 253 -9.75 -4.98 -3.61
N GLU A 254 -10.80 -4.15 -3.53
CA GLU A 254 -11.50 -3.66 -4.74
C GLU A 254 -10.55 -2.80 -5.60
N LYS A 255 -10.85 -2.63 -6.90
CA LYS A 255 -9.99 -1.82 -7.81
C LYS A 255 -9.86 -0.36 -7.37
N THR A 256 -10.89 0.17 -6.73
CA THR A 256 -10.97 1.54 -6.21
C THR A 256 -10.59 1.63 -4.74
N GLU A 257 -10.37 0.50 -4.06
CA GLU A 257 -9.99 0.47 -2.64
C GLU A 257 -8.49 0.68 -2.48
N ILE A 258 -8.12 1.51 -1.50
CA ILE A 258 -6.73 1.69 -1.12
C ILE A 258 -6.31 0.56 -0.21
N ASN A 259 -5.34 -0.22 -0.70
CA ASN A 259 -4.68 -1.23 0.11
C ASN A 259 -3.76 -0.57 1.14
N LEU A 260 -4.20 -0.52 2.41
CA LEU A 260 -3.42 0.04 3.51
C LEU A 260 -2.19 -0.81 3.90
N ARG A 261 -2.00 -2.01 3.33
CA ARG A 261 -0.73 -2.75 3.43
C ARG A 261 0.36 -2.13 2.56
N LYS A 262 -0.03 -1.50 1.45
CA LYS A 262 0.86 -0.84 0.49
C LYS A 262 0.96 0.66 0.76
N TYR A 263 -0.16 1.30 1.10
CA TYR A 263 -0.26 2.74 1.32
C TYR A 263 -0.47 3.07 2.80
N ARG A 264 -0.10 4.29 3.20
CA ARG A 264 -0.40 4.89 4.50
C ARG A 264 -0.98 6.28 4.27
N ILE A 265 -2.02 6.63 5.02
CA ILE A 265 -2.52 8.00 5.05
C ILE A 265 -1.51 8.86 5.82
N LEU A 266 -1.02 9.92 5.17
CA LEU A 266 -0.04 10.86 5.72
C LEU A 266 -0.66 12.26 5.79
N GLY A 267 -0.19 13.07 6.72
CA GLY A 267 -0.68 14.43 6.91
C GLY A 267 -1.97 14.55 7.71
N GLY A 268 -2.55 13.43 8.14
CA GLY A 268 -3.82 13.43 8.85
C GLY A 268 -5.01 13.32 7.91
N VAL A 269 -6.16 13.83 8.33
CA VAL A 269 -7.45 13.63 7.68
C VAL A 269 -8.19 14.94 7.53
N LEU A 270 -8.65 15.23 6.31
CA LEU A 270 -9.38 16.42 5.95
C LEU A 270 -10.88 16.13 5.86
N HIS A 271 -11.67 16.77 6.70
CA HIS A 271 -13.13 16.75 6.62
C HIS A 271 -13.60 17.94 5.79
N ILE A 272 -14.45 17.67 4.80
CA ILE A 272 -15.17 18.68 4.02
C ILE A 272 -16.63 18.29 4.03
N ASP A 273 -17.42 18.94 4.87
CA ASP A 273 -18.84 18.63 5.07
C ASP A 273 -19.71 19.77 4.57
N LEU A 274 -20.86 19.42 4.01
CA LEU A 274 -21.94 20.36 3.73
C LEU A 274 -23.02 20.17 4.77
N VAL A 275 -23.41 21.25 5.45
CA VAL A 275 -24.38 21.20 6.56
C VAL A 275 -25.49 22.19 6.33
N TYR A 276 -26.72 21.84 6.72
CA TYR A 276 -27.83 22.79 6.69
C TYR A 276 -27.59 23.89 7.71
N GLN A 277 -27.77 25.14 7.28
CA GLN A 277 -27.71 26.28 8.18
C GLN A 277 -28.87 26.17 9.18
N PRO A 278 -28.61 26.32 10.50
CA PRO A 278 -29.69 26.38 11.47
C PRO A 278 -30.59 27.60 11.21
N PRO A 279 -31.87 27.56 11.61
CA PRO A 279 -32.78 28.69 11.44
C PRO A 279 -32.17 29.98 11.99
N GLN A 280 -31.94 30.94 11.10
CA GLN A 280 -31.40 32.25 11.47
C GLN A 280 -32.48 33.12 12.12
N PRO A 281 -32.11 34.07 13.00
CA PRO A 281 -33.04 35.04 13.54
C PRO A 281 -33.76 35.81 12.42
N LYS A 282 -35.08 35.88 12.48
CA LYS A 282 -35.90 36.65 11.53
C LYS A 282 -36.46 37.87 12.24
N ASP A 283 -36.26 39.03 11.63
CA ASP A 283 -36.91 40.26 12.07
C ASP A 283 -38.40 40.18 11.71
N MET A 284 -39.23 40.13 12.74
CA MET A 284 -40.64 40.40 12.63
C MET A 284 -40.84 41.87 12.95
N SER A 285 -41.43 42.61 12.00
CA SER A 285 -41.77 44.03 12.13
C SER A 285 -42.19 44.41 13.54
N ARG A 286 -41.74 45.58 14.03
CA ARG A 286 -41.90 46.07 15.41
C ARG A 286 -40.85 45.56 16.41
N ASP A 287 -39.60 45.42 15.96
CA ASP A 287 -38.45 45.16 16.84
C ASP A 287 -38.50 43.77 17.53
N ILE A 288 -39.18 42.80 16.92
CA ILE A 288 -39.31 41.44 17.45
C ILE A 288 -38.44 40.50 16.63
N MET A 289 -37.34 40.05 17.21
CA MET A 289 -36.50 39.01 16.61
C MET A 289 -37.00 37.62 17.01
N LEU A 290 -37.46 36.83 16.05
CA LEU A 290 -37.91 35.45 16.28
C LEU A 290 -36.90 34.46 15.71
N THR A 291 -36.43 33.53 16.54
CA THR A 291 -35.58 32.40 16.12
C THR A 291 -36.28 31.09 16.46
N THR A 292 -36.67 30.32 15.45
CA THR A 292 -37.29 29.01 15.65
C THR A 292 -36.21 27.96 15.93
N LEU A 293 -36.14 27.47 17.16
CA LEU A 293 -35.20 26.41 17.55
C LEU A 293 -35.82 25.03 17.28
N GLN A 294 -35.25 24.27 16.34
CA GLN A 294 -35.62 22.87 16.14
C GLN A 294 -34.90 22.00 17.20
N ILE A 295 -35.65 21.25 17.98
CA ILE A 295 -35.14 20.29 18.98
C ILE A 295 -35.38 18.87 18.44
N PRO A 296 -34.40 17.94 18.51
CA PRO A 296 -33.08 18.07 19.13
C PRO A 296 -32.08 18.88 18.29
N LYS A 297 -31.19 19.62 18.97
CA LYS A 297 -30.11 20.43 18.36
C LYS A 297 -29.01 19.53 17.78
N LYS A 298 -29.31 18.79 16.72
CA LYS A 298 -28.36 17.95 15.99
C LYS A 298 -28.04 18.60 14.66
N LEU A 299 -26.76 18.61 14.31
CA LEU A 299 -26.28 19.08 13.00
C LEU A 299 -26.85 18.16 11.92
N LYS A 300 -27.46 18.76 10.89
CA LYS A 300 -28.02 18.03 9.74
C LYS A 300 -27.06 18.17 8.58
N PHE A 301 -26.46 17.06 8.17
CA PHE A 301 -25.57 16.99 7.02
C PHE A 301 -26.37 16.92 5.73
N VAL A 302 -25.86 17.59 4.69
CA VAL A 302 -26.37 17.49 3.33
C VAL A 302 -25.52 16.42 2.62
N PRO A 303 -26.08 15.26 2.25
CA PRO A 303 -25.34 14.29 1.49
C PRO A 303 -25.05 14.86 0.10
N PHE A 304 -23.78 14.97 -0.24
CA PHE A 304 -23.34 15.31 -1.59
C PHE A 304 -22.65 14.09 -2.20
N CYS A 305 -23.26 13.54 -3.25
CA CYS A 305 -22.71 12.42 -3.99
C CYS A 305 -23.10 12.56 -5.46
N LYS A 306 -22.11 12.86 -6.30
CA LYS A 306 -22.21 12.81 -7.75
C LYS A 306 -21.21 11.76 -8.25
N PRO A 307 -21.68 10.53 -8.52
CA PRO A 307 -20.81 9.50 -9.04
C PRO A 307 -20.36 9.88 -10.44
N TYR A 308 -19.05 9.94 -10.65
CA TYR A 308 -18.48 10.20 -11.96
C TYR A 308 -17.91 8.91 -12.53
N LYS A 309 -18.34 8.56 -13.73
CA LYS A 309 -17.74 7.49 -14.52
C LYS A 309 -17.13 8.14 -15.74
N ALA A 310 -15.81 7.98 -15.90
CA ALA A 310 -15.17 8.36 -17.15
C ALA A 310 -15.90 7.63 -18.30
N PRO A 311 -16.30 8.34 -19.37
CA PRO A 311 -16.90 7.71 -20.53
C PRO A 311 -15.94 6.64 -21.06
N PRO A 312 -16.44 5.45 -21.44
CA PRO A 312 -15.59 4.39 -21.96
C PRO A 312 -14.85 4.91 -23.20
N PRO A 313 -13.55 4.61 -23.37
CA PRO A 313 -12.81 5.01 -24.56
C PRO A 313 -13.50 4.41 -25.79
N ALA A 314 -13.86 5.26 -26.75
CA ALA A 314 -14.53 4.84 -27.97
C ALA A 314 -13.66 3.84 -28.76
N PRO A 315 -14.27 2.85 -29.45
CA PRO A 315 -13.54 1.96 -30.35
C PRO A 315 -12.89 2.76 -31.49
N ASP A 316 -11.66 2.38 -31.86
CA ASP A 316 -10.75 3.08 -32.79
C ASP A 316 -11.30 3.38 -34.20
N SER A 317 -12.54 3.02 -34.52
CA SER A 317 -13.09 3.03 -35.89
C SER A 317 -13.92 4.27 -36.27
N GLU A 318 -14.26 5.18 -35.35
CA GLU A 318 -15.12 6.35 -35.67
C GLU A 318 -14.67 7.63 -34.97
N ARG A 319 -13.45 8.09 -35.25
CA ARG A 319 -12.96 9.42 -34.83
C ARG A 319 -13.31 10.49 -35.87
N THR A 320 -14.57 10.92 -35.91
CA THR A 320 -14.86 12.24 -36.51
C THR A 320 -14.49 13.33 -35.51
N PRO A 321 -13.93 14.48 -35.94
CA PRO A 321 -13.54 15.57 -35.03
C PRO A 321 -14.70 16.07 -34.16
N GLU A 322 -15.93 16.02 -34.67
CA GLU A 322 -17.15 16.46 -33.98
C GLU A 322 -17.52 15.55 -32.80
N VAL A 323 -17.31 14.24 -32.92
CA VAL A 323 -17.56 13.29 -31.81
C VAL A 323 -16.53 13.49 -30.70
N ILE A 324 -15.27 13.72 -31.06
CA ILE A 324 -14.20 14.01 -30.09
C ILE A 324 -14.49 15.31 -29.34
N GLU A 325 -14.91 16.37 -30.05
CA GLU A 325 -15.26 17.64 -29.41
C GLU A 325 -16.46 17.51 -28.48
N ALA A 326 -17.51 16.78 -28.90
CA ALA A 326 -18.67 16.51 -28.06
C ALA A 326 -18.32 15.67 -26.82
N GLU A 327 -17.44 14.67 -26.96
CA GLU A 327 -16.93 13.86 -25.85
C GLU A 327 -16.09 14.70 -24.89
N MET A 328 -15.15 15.50 -25.39
CA MET A 328 -14.34 16.40 -24.58
C MET A 328 -15.22 17.39 -23.81
N LYS A 329 -16.22 17.98 -24.47
CA LYS A 329 -17.17 18.90 -23.85
C LYS A 329 -18.05 18.22 -22.80
N ALA A 330 -18.51 17.00 -23.06
CA ALA A 330 -19.28 16.22 -22.09
C ALA A 330 -18.41 15.87 -20.86
N LEU A 331 -17.15 15.54 -21.08
CA LEU A 331 -16.16 15.28 -20.03
C LEU A 331 -15.94 16.51 -19.15
N GLU A 332 -15.70 17.67 -19.78
CA GLU A 332 -15.52 18.95 -19.09
C GLU A 332 -16.76 19.30 -18.26
N THR A 333 -17.95 19.20 -18.85
CA THR A 333 -19.23 19.46 -18.16
C THR A 333 -19.38 18.56 -16.94
N ALA A 334 -19.12 17.26 -17.08
CA ALA A 334 -19.21 16.31 -15.99
C ALA A 334 -18.13 16.54 -14.90
N MET A 335 -16.97 17.10 -15.24
CA MET A 335 -15.95 17.51 -14.27
C MET A 335 -16.31 18.82 -13.55
N GLU A 336 -16.97 19.76 -14.23
CA GLU A 336 -17.51 21.00 -13.64
C GLU A 336 -18.65 20.75 -12.66
N GLU A 337 -19.34 19.62 -12.79
CA GLU A 337 -20.31 19.15 -11.82
C GLU A 337 -19.70 18.65 -10.50
N LEU A 338 -18.37 18.45 -10.44
CA LEU A 338 -17.66 17.99 -9.23
C LEU A 338 -17.13 19.15 -8.40
N VAL A 339 -16.99 18.92 -7.09
CA VAL A 339 -16.40 19.91 -6.17
C VAL A 339 -14.90 19.97 -6.42
N LEU A 340 -14.38 21.16 -6.72
CA LEU A 340 -12.95 21.39 -6.88
C LEU A 340 -12.36 21.81 -5.53
N VAL A 341 -11.36 21.05 -5.07
CA VAL A 341 -10.66 21.27 -3.81
C VAL A 341 -9.20 21.58 -4.11
N THR A 342 -8.71 22.70 -3.61
CA THR A 342 -7.30 23.08 -3.68
C THR A 342 -6.76 23.23 -2.27
N LEU A 343 -5.72 22.46 -1.94
CA LEU A 343 -5.19 22.32 -0.60
C LEU A 343 -3.68 22.52 -0.62
N LYS A 344 -3.18 23.43 0.22
CA LYS A 344 -1.75 23.52 0.48
C LYS A 344 -1.35 22.50 1.55
N LEU A 345 -0.32 21.71 1.24
CA LEU A 345 0.15 20.62 2.10
C LEU A 345 1.11 21.16 3.16
N PRO A 346 1.14 20.57 4.36
CA PRO A 346 2.09 20.93 5.40
C PRO A 346 3.54 20.70 4.95
N SER A 347 4.40 21.70 5.16
CA SER A 347 5.85 21.61 4.85
C SER A 347 6.62 20.62 5.71
N SER A 348 6.01 20.15 6.80
CA SER A 348 6.57 19.11 7.67
C SER A 348 6.63 17.73 7.00
N ILE A 349 5.97 17.54 5.86
CA ILE A 349 5.89 16.26 5.15
C ILE A 349 6.57 16.40 3.79
N ILE A 350 7.45 15.44 3.51
CA ILE A 350 8.12 15.31 2.21
C ILE A 350 7.42 14.21 1.43
N TRP A 351 6.84 14.57 0.30
CA TRP A 351 6.16 13.64 -0.60
C TRP A 351 7.12 13.21 -1.69
N PHE A 352 7.58 11.96 -1.66
CA PHE A 352 8.51 11.41 -2.66
C PHE A 352 7.85 11.06 -3.99
N GLU A 353 6.55 10.81 -3.95
CA GLU A 353 5.70 10.62 -5.11
C GLU A 353 4.43 11.45 -4.91
N PRO A 354 3.73 11.84 -6.00
CA PRO A 354 2.44 12.52 -5.89
C PRO A 354 1.47 11.69 -5.02
N PRO A 355 0.93 12.26 -3.93
CA PRO A 355 0.03 11.50 -3.06
C PRO A 355 -1.28 11.16 -3.77
N LEU A 356 -1.79 9.97 -3.50
CA LEU A 356 -3.12 9.58 -3.94
C LEU A 356 -4.16 10.21 -3.00
N VAL A 357 -5.17 10.85 -3.56
CA VAL A 357 -6.27 11.39 -2.77
C VAL A 357 -7.33 10.31 -2.61
N ALA A 358 -7.68 10.04 -1.37
CA ALA A 358 -8.66 9.04 -0.97
C ALA A 358 -9.80 9.70 -0.22
N HIS A 359 -11.00 9.13 -0.30
CA HIS A 359 -12.08 9.45 0.61
C HIS A 359 -12.46 8.21 1.42
N TRP A 360 -12.91 8.43 2.66
CA TRP A 360 -13.39 7.36 3.51
C TRP A 360 -14.85 7.05 3.20
N ILE A 361 -15.18 5.76 3.03
CA ILE A 361 -16.54 5.26 2.88
C ILE A 361 -16.97 4.63 4.21
N PRO A 362 -17.80 5.32 5.02
CA PRO A 362 -18.21 4.81 6.33
C PRO A 362 -18.95 3.47 6.26
N GLU A 363 -19.75 3.25 5.20
CA GLU A 363 -20.59 2.06 5.05
C GLU A 363 -19.77 0.79 4.85
N LYS A 364 -18.67 0.89 4.09
CA LYS A 364 -17.75 -0.22 3.81
C LYS A 364 -16.54 -0.25 4.75
N LYS A 365 -16.33 0.80 5.54
CA LYS A 365 -15.13 1.03 6.36
C LYS A 365 -13.86 0.85 5.55
N LEU A 366 -13.74 1.57 4.44
CA LEU A 366 -12.53 1.54 3.61
C LEU A 366 -12.21 2.92 3.04
N TRP A 367 -10.94 3.08 2.67
CA TRP A 367 -10.48 4.22 1.88
C TRP A 367 -10.63 3.90 0.40
N SER A 368 -11.27 4.80 -0.34
CA SER A 368 -11.55 4.63 -1.76
C SER A 368 -11.04 5.82 -2.57
N THR A 369 -10.55 5.57 -3.77
CA THR A 369 -10.24 6.60 -4.78
C THR A 369 -11.40 6.81 -5.75
N GLN A 370 -12.55 6.16 -5.50
CA GLN A 370 -13.75 6.35 -6.30
C GLN A 370 -14.21 7.82 -6.27
N ASP A 371 -14.78 8.32 -7.37
CA ASP A 371 -15.31 9.69 -7.47
C ASP A 371 -14.28 10.81 -7.21
N VAL A 372 -12.97 10.49 -7.17
CA VAL A 372 -11.87 11.46 -7.07
C VAL A 372 -11.14 11.52 -8.41
N HIS A 373 -11.06 12.72 -8.98
CA HIS A 373 -10.58 12.97 -10.34
C HIS A 373 -9.68 14.21 -10.42
N ASP A 374 -8.97 14.37 -11.54
CA ASP A 374 -8.11 15.53 -11.84
C ASP A 374 -7.11 15.88 -10.74
N ILE A 375 -6.44 14.87 -10.19
CA ILE A 375 -5.42 15.09 -9.15
C ILE A 375 -4.21 15.75 -9.80
N LYS A 376 -3.97 17.01 -9.45
CA LYS A 376 -2.83 17.83 -9.87
C LYS A 376 -2.00 18.14 -8.64
N TYR A 377 -0.78 17.63 -8.62
CA TYR A 377 0.18 17.89 -7.55
C TYR A 377 1.24 18.86 -8.05
N ASN A 378 1.39 20.00 -7.38
CA ASN A 378 2.47 20.94 -7.59
C ASN A 378 3.45 20.82 -6.43
N GLU A 379 4.63 20.27 -6.72
CA GLU A 379 5.68 20.03 -5.73
C GLU A 379 6.31 21.34 -5.22
N GLU A 380 6.58 22.30 -6.10
CA GLU A 380 7.21 23.58 -5.75
C GLU A 380 6.34 24.40 -4.78
N LYS A 381 5.02 24.41 -5.01
CA LYS A 381 4.05 25.12 -4.16
C LYS A 381 3.52 24.24 -3.03
N GLN A 382 3.92 22.98 -2.96
CA GLN A 382 3.34 21.94 -2.10
C GLN A 382 1.81 21.98 -2.11
N THR A 383 1.20 22.17 -3.28
CA THR A 383 -0.25 22.36 -3.41
C THR A 383 -0.83 21.19 -4.19
N ILE A 384 -1.90 20.59 -3.67
CA ILE A 384 -2.66 19.57 -4.37
C ILE A 384 -4.04 20.09 -4.73
N THR A 385 -4.44 19.87 -5.98
CA THR A 385 -5.77 20.19 -6.48
C THR A 385 -6.41 18.91 -6.95
N PHE A 386 -7.65 18.67 -6.55
CA PHE A 386 -8.41 17.50 -6.99
C PHE A 386 -9.90 17.84 -7.08
N ARG A 387 -10.63 17.08 -7.88
CA ARG A 387 -12.08 17.13 -7.96
C ARG A 387 -12.67 15.93 -7.24
N THR A 388 -13.68 16.16 -6.42
CA THR A 388 -14.38 15.10 -5.70
C THR A 388 -15.88 15.15 -5.97
N GLY A 389 -16.45 13.99 -6.28
CA GLY A 389 -17.89 13.79 -6.39
C GLY A 389 -18.56 13.55 -5.05
N ARG A 390 -17.80 13.36 -3.97
CA ARG A 390 -18.33 13.06 -2.64
C ARG A 390 -17.73 14.00 -1.60
N LEU A 391 -18.60 14.61 -0.80
CA LEU A 391 -18.17 15.36 0.38
C LEU A 391 -18.09 14.43 1.60
N GLY A 392 -17.17 14.76 2.51
CA GLY A 392 -16.89 14.01 3.71
C GLY A 392 -15.40 13.98 4.02
N VAL A 393 -14.94 12.81 4.46
CA VAL A 393 -13.61 12.60 4.98
C VAL A 393 -12.65 12.21 3.86
N HIS A 394 -11.56 12.97 3.73
CA HIS A 394 -10.53 12.81 2.71
C HIS A 394 -9.15 12.61 3.37
N GLY A 395 -8.30 11.81 2.73
CA GLY A 395 -6.95 11.50 3.21
C GLY A 395 -5.97 11.44 2.04
N LEU A 396 -4.69 11.70 2.34
CA LEU A 396 -3.61 11.64 1.37
C LEU A 396 -2.80 10.37 1.57
N ALA A 397 -2.90 9.44 0.64
CA ALA A 397 -2.25 8.14 0.69
C ALA A 397 -0.87 8.19 -0.01
N ALA A 398 0.17 7.79 0.71
CA ALA A 398 1.53 7.61 0.19
C ALA A 398 2.00 6.16 0.33
N LEU A 399 2.94 5.74 -0.50
CA LEU A 399 3.55 4.41 -0.41
C LEU A 399 4.38 4.26 0.87
N LYS A 400 4.13 3.18 1.63
CA LYS A 400 4.83 2.89 2.89
C LYS A 400 6.32 2.57 2.69
N PHE A 401 6.63 1.88 1.61
CA PHE A 401 7.91 1.17 1.44
C PHE A 401 8.69 1.67 0.23
N VAL A 402 8.46 2.91 -0.21
CA VAL A 402 9.06 3.46 -1.43
C VAL A 402 10.60 3.48 -1.39
N ASN A 403 11.17 3.78 -0.22
CA ASN A 403 12.61 3.79 0.00
C ASN A 403 13.13 2.51 0.63
N ILE A 404 12.29 1.47 0.70
CA ILE A 404 12.69 0.17 1.22
C ILE A 404 12.94 -0.77 0.03
N PRO A 405 14.14 -1.37 -0.04
CA PRO A 405 15.18 -1.28 0.98
C PRO A 405 16.04 -0.04 0.91
N PHE A 406 16.66 0.28 2.05
CA PHE A 406 17.73 1.27 2.07
C PHE A 406 18.96 0.72 1.35
N GLN A 407 19.60 1.57 0.54
CA GLN A 407 20.82 1.26 -0.19
C GLN A 407 22.03 1.21 0.75
N SER A 408 22.08 2.14 1.71
CA SER A 408 23.08 2.17 2.77
C SER A 408 22.55 2.93 3.99
N TRP A 409 23.12 2.62 5.15
CA TRP A 409 22.92 3.40 6.37
C TRP A 409 24.24 3.48 7.12
N GLU A 410 24.44 4.57 7.85
CA GLU A 410 25.64 4.81 8.62
C GLU A 410 25.28 5.52 9.92
N LEU A 411 25.79 5.00 11.04
CA LEU A 411 25.61 5.59 12.35
C LEU A 411 26.98 6.05 12.87
N LYS A 412 27.14 7.35 13.09
CA LYS A 412 28.38 7.96 13.56
C LYS A 412 28.14 8.80 14.81
N PRO A 413 29.06 8.84 15.78
CA PRO A 413 28.99 9.83 16.85
C PRO A 413 29.08 11.24 16.27
N GLU A 414 28.36 12.20 16.86
CA GLU A 414 28.46 13.62 16.49
C GLU A 414 29.87 14.13 16.80
N MET A 415 30.63 14.53 15.78
CA MET A 415 32.02 14.97 15.91
C MET A 415 32.14 16.48 15.74
N GLY A 416 32.77 17.18 16.69
CA GLY A 416 33.05 18.63 16.61
C GLY A 416 33.07 19.34 17.96
N ARG A 417 33.57 20.59 18.01
CA ARG A 417 33.65 21.40 19.26
C ARG A 417 32.27 21.77 19.87
N LYS A 418 31.18 21.58 19.11
CA LYS A 418 29.79 21.79 19.54
C LYS A 418 29.02 20.48 19.74
N ALA A 419 29.71 19.33 19.71
CA ALA A 419 29.09 18.02 19.88
C ALA A 419 28.62 17.86 21.33
N CYS A 420 27.32 17.63 21.52
CA CYS A 420 26.70 17.45 22.84
C CYS A 420 26.47 15.95 23.14
N GLY A 421 27.36 15.08 22.67
CA GLY A 421 27.22 13.63 22.82
C GLY A 421 26.07 13.02 22.01
N GLY A 422 25.71 13.63 20.87
CA GLY A 422 24.70 13.10 19.96
C GLY A 422 25.20 11.99 19.05
N VAL A 423 24.27 11.34 18.35
CA VAL A 423 24.53 10.34 17.31
C VAL A 423 23.91 10.82 16.00
N VAL A 424 24.67 10.73 14.92
CA VAL A 424 24.23 11.04 13.55
C VAL A 424 23.90 9.74 12.84
N LEU A 425 22.66 9.63 12.37
CA LEU A 425 22.17 8.52 11.55
C LEU A 425 21.95 9.02 10.13
N ASN A 426 22.76 8.52 9.20
CA ASN A 426 22.60 8.74 7.76
C ASN A 426 21.88 7.54 7.15
N ILE A 427 20.81 7.79 6.40
CA ILE A 427 20.06 6.77 5.67
C ILE A 427 20.02 7.18 4.20
N SER A 428 20.50 6.30 3.33
CA SER A 428 20.37 6.45 1.88
C SER A 428 19.37 5.43 1.36
N GLY A 429 18.20 5.90 0.92
CA GLY A 429 17.18 5.14 0.23
C GLY A 429 17.35 5.18 -1.30
N ALA A 430 16.36 4.66 -2.02
CA ALA A 430 16.35 4.69 -3.48
C ALA A 430 16.17 6.09 -4.05
N ILE A 431 15.36 6.92 -3.38
CA ILE A 431 14.98 8.27 -3.85
C ILE A 431 15.61 9.36 -2.98
N ILE A 432 15.94 9.05 -1.72
CA ILE A 432 16.36 10.06 -0.74
C ILE A 432 17.63 9.72 0.01
N GLN A 433 18.29 10.77 0.50
CA GLN A 433 19.29 10.70 1.55
C GLN A 433 18.83 11.58 2.72
N ALA A 434 18.78 11.00 3.91
CA ALA A 434 18.34 11.68 5.12
C ALA A 434 19.42 11.56 6.21
N GLU A 435 19.72 12.69 6.86
CA GLU A 435 20.61 12.78 8.02
C GLU A 435 19.77 13.14 9.24
N PHE A 436 19.81 12.28 10.25
CA PHE A 436 19.12 12.48 11.52
C PHE A 436 20.17 12.70 12.61
N ILE A 437 20.11 13.86 13.27
CA ILE A 437 20.95 14.15 14.43
C ILE A 437 20.12 13.87 15.68
N VAL A 438 20.43 12.77 16.36
CA VAL A 438 19.77 12.35 17.59
C VAL A 438 20.57 12.86 18.78
N ARG A 439 19.99 13.77 19.56
CA ARG A 439 20.59 14.29 20.79
C ARG A 439 19.77 13.84 21.99
N VAL A 440 20.44 13.44 23.07
CA VAL A 440 19.77 13.17 24.34
C VAL A 440 19.32 14.49 24.94
N PHE A 441 18.01 14.67 25.07
CA PHE A 441 17.43 15.85 25.69
C PHE A 441 17.53 15.69 27.22
N ASN A 442 18.57 16.25 27.84
CA ASN A 442 18.65 16.34 29.30
C ASN A 442 17.76 17.48 29.79
N SER A 443 16.63 17.15 30.39
CA SER A 443 15.64 18.08 30.97
C SER A 443 16.11 18.77 32.26
N MET A 444 17.41 18.83 32.55
CA MET A 444 17.95 19.30 33.84
C MET A 444 18.23 20.81 33.92
N ASN A 445 17.91 21.62 32.89
CA ASN A 445 18.23 23.05 32.86
C ASN A 445 17.01 24.00 32.89
N TYR A 446 15.89 23.55 33.47
CA TYR A 446 14.80 24.45 33.87
C TYR A 446 14.55 24.30 35.37
N ILE A 447 15.35 25.00 36.19
CA ILE A 447 14.99 25.46 37.54
C ILE A 447 15.50 26.90 37.66
#